data_AF-A0AAW0S062-F1
#
_entry.id   AF-A0AAW0S062-F1
#
_cell.length_a   1.000
_cell.length_b   1.000
_cell.length_c   1.000
_cell.angle_alpha   90.00
_cell.angle_beta   90.00
_cell.angle_gamma   90.00
#
_symmetry.space_group_name_H-M   'P 1'
#
loop_
_entity.id
_entity.type
_entity.pdbx_description
1 polymer ?
#
loop_
_entity_poly.entity_id
_entity_poly.type
_entity_poly.pdbx_seq_one_letter_code
_entity_poly.pdbx_strand_id
1 'polypeptide(L)'
;MAGTRRSPRLGAATEAMPPPTAPASSTANGRKRKADAKPAKDEPPSTPKKKKRTASTPPPLTPTPSAVGIIAEPATREGPRTPNYKPAGVARLANPRGTNAMLLSPETSRLIAPRDDAQPPPPPSKGRPGKTTTTTTTTQTLLQEACDHLIRVDERMRPLIEKHTCRVFSPEGLAEKVDPFESITSGIISQQVSGAAAKSIKNKFAMLFAATSDGDAAPRFPHPSKVAATPLETLRTAGLSQRKAEYIQGLAARFTSGELSAQMLQDAPYDEVLAKLLAVRGLGRWSVEMFACFGLKRMDVFSLGDLGVQRGMAAFAGRDVAKLRSKGGKWKYMSEQDMVALSDKFVPYRSLFMWYMWRVEETDVSTME
;
A
#
# COMPACT_ATOMS: atom_id res chain seq x y z
N MET A 1 -58.91 4.94 -23.17
CA MET A 1 -57.88 3.96 -22.75
C MET A 1 -58.51 2.92 -21.83
N ALA A 2 -57.80 1.84 -21.51
CA ALA A 2 -58.20 0.78 -20.56
C ALA A 2 -58.51 1.33 -19.14
N GLY A 3 -59.15 0.60 -18.21
CA GLY A 3 -59.67 -0.76 -18.27
C GLY A 3 -59.73 -1.44 -16.88
N THR A 4 -60.92 -1.39 -16.26
CA THR A 4 -61.50 -2.41 -15.35
C THR A 4 -60.78 -2.87 -14.05
N ARG A 5 -61.36 -2.46 -12.91
CA ARG A 5 -61.54 -3.16 -11.58
C ARG A 5 -60.58 -4.29 -11.15
N ARG A 6 -60.20 -4.30 -9.85
CA ARG A 6 -60.57 -5.38 -8.87
C ARG A 6 -60.36 -4.98 -7.39
N SER A 7 -60.96 -5.74 -6.48
CA SER A 7 -60.97 -5.55 -5.00
C SER A 7 -61.13 -6.95 -4.29
N PRO A 8 -61.21 -7.13 -2.95
CA PRO A 8 -60.28 -8.06 -2.26
C PRO A 8 -60.89 -9.11 -1.28
N ARG A 9 -60.04 -10.01 -0.72
CA ARG A 9 -60.12 -10.77 0.58
C ARG A 9 -58.89 -11.73 0.67
N LEU A 10 -58.19 -11.95 1.80
CA LEU A 10 -58.50 -12.69 3.06
C LEU A 10 -58.86 -14.18 2.83
N GLY A 11 -58.31 -15.22 3.52
CA GLY A 11 -57.17 -15.30 4.47
C GLY A 11 -57.11 -16.63 5.29
N ALA A 12 -55.93 -17.01 5.81
CA ALA A 12 -55.64 -17.93 6.96
C ALA A 12 -55.77 -19.50 6.90
N ALA A 13 -54.64 -20.18 7.21
CA ALA A 13 -54.39 -21.21 8.26
C ALA A 13 -54.72 -22.75 8.20
N THR A 14 -53.69 -23.54 8.59
CA THR A 14 -53.62 -24.79 9.46
C THR A 14 -54.12 -26.22 9.09
N GLU A 15 -53.14 -27.12 8.88
CA GLU A 15 -52.81 -28.36 9.70
C GLU A 15 -53.43 -29.78 9.43
N ALA A 16 -52.66 -30.82 9.82
CA ALA A 16 -52.96 -32.27 10.07
C ALA A 16 -52.50 -33.39 9.06
N MET A 17 -52.27 -34.59 9.60
CA MET A 17 -51.76 -35.89 9.03
C MET A 17 -52.58 -37.07 9.69
N PRO A 18 -52.28 -38.43 9.64
CA PRO A 18 -51.14 -39.22 9.09
C PRO A 18 -51.54 -40.52 8.28
N PRO A 19 -51.04 -41.78 8.55
CA PRO A 19 -50.22 -42.58 7.61
C PRO A 19 -50.92 -43.94 7.24
N PRO A 20 -50.30 -45.14 6.98
CA PRO A 20 -49.06 -45.81 7.48
C PRO A 20 -47.98 -45.95 6.36
N THR A 21 -47.08 -46.95 6.16
CA THR A 21 -46.78 -48.30 6.73
C THR A 21 -45.30 -48.70 6.44
N ALA A 22 -44.81 -49.87 6.90
CA ALA A 22 -43.49 -50.46 6.58
C ALA A 22 -43.54 -52.00 6.44
N PRO A 23 -42.46 -52.68 6.00
CA PRO A 23 -41.50 -53.33 6.93
C PRO A 23 -40.02 -53.09 6.51
N ALA A 24 -38.95 -53.20 7.33
CA ALA A 24 -38.45 -54.26 8.23
C ALA A 24 -38.07 -55.57 7.47
N SER A 25 -36.94 -56.27 7.70
CA SER A 25 -35.80 -56.13 8.63
C SER A 25 -34.46 -56.40 7.86
N SER A 26 -33.26 -56.77 8.35
CA SER A 26 -32.72 -57.28 9.63
C SER A 26 -31.18 -56.97 9.75
N THR A 27 -30.43 -57.72 10.57
CA THR A 27 -28.98 -57.52 10.89
C THR A 27 -28.16 -58.81 10.80
N ALA A 28 -26.86 -58.74 10.47
CA ALA A 28 -25.84 -59.71 10.93
C ALA A 28 -24.39 -59.19 10.81
N ASN A 29 -23.49 -59.67 11.70
CA ASN A 29 -22.03 -59.48 11.64
C ASN A 29 -21.33 -60.79 11.24
N GLY A 30 -20.20 -60.74 10.55
CA GLY A 30 -19.39 -61.93 10.19
C GLY A 30 -17.89 -61.62 10.07
N ARG A 31 -17.02 -62.53 10.55
CA ARG A 31 -15.55 -62.28 10.68
C ARG A 31 -14.73 -63.57 10.52
N LYS A 32 -13.55 -63.46 9.88
CA LYS A 32 -12.41 -64.43 9.74
C LYS A 32 -12.41 -65.41 8.53
N ARG A 33 -11.30 -65.35 7.76
CA ARG A 33 -10.34 -66.42 7.33
C ARG A 33 -10.88 -67.67 6.57
N LYS A 34 -10.12 -68.42 5.75
CA LYS A 34 -8.66 -68.55 5.48
C LYS A 34 -8.42 -69.23 4.11
N ALA A 35 -7.18 -69.21 3.61
CA ALA A 35 -6.55 -70.21 2.71
C ALA A 35 -7.03 -70.32 1.24
N ASP A 36 -6.25 -70.77 0.25
CA ASP A 36 -4.76 -70.77 0.06
C ASP A 36 -4.44 -71.00 -1.44
N ALA A 37 -3.46 -70.28 -2.02
CA ALA A 37 -2.83 -70.56 -3.34
C ALA A 37 -1.57 -69.69 -3.60
N LYS A 38 -0.64 -70.17 -4.44
CA LYS A 38 0.64 -69.55 -4.85
C LYS A 38 1.06 -70.10 -6.23
N PRO A 39 2.06 -69.52 -6.97
CA PRO A 39 2.82 -68.28 -6.73
C PRO A 39 2.98 -67.34 -7.96
N ALA A 40 3.53 -66.14 -7.69
CA ALA A 40 4.46 -65.33 -8.51
C ALA A 40 4.26 -65.11 -10.03
N LYS A 41 4.04 -63.83 -10.40
CA LYS A 41 4.82 -63.09 -11.41
C LYS A 41 5.08 -61.66 -10.88
N ASP A 42 6.17 -61.03 -11.34
CA ASP A 42 6.65 -59.77 -10.80
C ASP A 42 5.99 -58.52 -11.40
N GLU A 43 5.56 -57.59 -10.54
CA GLU A 43 5.29 -56.18 -10.88
C GLU A 43 5.78 -55.25 -9.75
N PRO A 44 6.26 -54.03 -10.06
CA PRO A 44 6.84 -53.12 -9.07
C PRO A 44 5.79 -52.44 -8.16
N PRO A 45 6.17 -51.99 -6.94
CA PRO A 45 5.23 -51.57 -5.90
C PRO A 45 4.50 -50.25 -6.21
N SER A 46 3.16 -50.32 -6.27
CA SER A 46 2.29 -49.15 -6.34
C SER A 46 2.30 -48.34 -5.04
N THR A 47 2.48 -47.02 -5.13
CA THR A 47 2.54 -46.13 -3.95
C THR A 47 1.13 -45.67 -3.49
N PRO A 48 0.87 -45.53 -2.17
CA PRO A 48 -0.45 -45.15 -1.69
C PRO A 48 -0.87 -43.74 -2.11
N LYS A 49 -2.08 -43.61 -2.70
CA LYS A 49 -2.70 -42.32 -3.04
C LYS A 49 -3.01 -41.50 -1.77
N LYS A 50 -2.06 -40.68 -1.33
CA LYS A 50 -2.29 -39.68 -0.26
C LYS A 50 -3.46 -38.78 -0.64
N LYS A 51 -4.46 -38.65 0.25
CA LYS A 51 -5.54 -37.66 0.11
C LYS A 51 -4.91 -36.27 -0.09
N LYS A 52 -5.29 -35.55 -1.14
CA LYS A 52 -4.92 -34.13 -1.31
C LYS A 52 -5.46 -33.37 -0.09
N ARG A 53 -4.57 -32.83 0.75
CA ARG A 53 -4.93 -31.69 1.61
C ARG A 53 -5.31 -30.56 0.67
N THR A 54 -6.51 -30.02 0.82
CA THR A 54 -6.91 -28.77 0.17
C THR A 54 -5.93 -27.69 0.62
N ALA A 55 -5.11 -27.20 -0.30
CA ALA A 55 -4.20 -26.09 0.00
C ALA A 55 -5.06 -24.87 0.37
N SER A 56 -4.78 -24.24 1.50
CA SER A 56 -5.41 -22.98 1.88
C SER A 56 -5.06 -21.94 0.81
N THR A 57 -6.06 -21.39 0.14
CA THR A 57 -5.89 -20.34 -0.86
C THR A 57 -5.02 -19.22 -0.28
N PRO A 58 -3.96 -18.77 -0.97
CA PRO A 58 -3.11 -17.71 -0.45
C PRO A 58 -3.93 -16.43 -0.19
N PRO A 59 -3.49 -15.57 0.75
CA PRO A 59 -4.14 -14.29 0.98
C PRO A 59 -4.17 -13.44 -0.30
N PRO A 60 -5.15 -12.53 -0.44
CA PRO A 60 -5.14 -11.57 -1.54
C PRO A 60 -3.83 -10.76 -1.49
N LEU A 61 -3.20 -10.59 -2.65
CA LEU A 61 -1.91 -9.93 -2.77
C LEU A 61 -2.05 -8.42 -2.53
N THR A 62 -1.99 -7.99 -1.26
CA THR A 62 -1.43 -6.67 -0.94
C THR A 62 -0.01 -6.63 -1.51
N PRO A 63 0.34 -5.66 -2.38
CA PRO A 63 1.66 -5.64 -3.00
C PRO A 63 2.74 -5.58 -1.92
N THR A 64 3.78 -6.41 -2.06
CA THR A 64 4.80 -6.58 -1.03
C THR A 64 5.58 -5.27 -0.76
N PRO A 65 6.30 -5.16 0.38
CA PRO A 65 7.16 -4.00 0.67
C PRO A 65 8.14 -3.63 -0.47
N SER A 66 8.47 -4.57 -1.37
CA SER A 66 9.19 -4.32 -2.61
C SER A 66 8.56 -3.24 -3.51
N ALA A 67 7.22 -3.13 -3.53
CA ALA A 67 6.50 -2.10 -4.30
C ALA A 67 6.64 -0.71 -3.65
N VAL A 68 6.70 -0.63 -2.32
CA VAL A 68 6.98 0.63 -1.60
C VAL A 68 8.36 1.16 -1.98
N GLY A 69 9.37 0.29 -2.04
CA GLY A 69 10.73 0.67 -2.47
C GLY A 69 10.79 1.25 -3.89
N ILE A 70 9.92 0.80 -4.81
CA ILE A 70 9.86 1.30 -6.19
C ILE A 70 9.06 2.62 -6.30
N ILE A 71 8.02 2.80 -5.47
CA ILE A 71 7.29 4.07 -5.34
C ILE A 71 8.21 5.15 -4.73
N ALA A 72 9.10 4.76 -3.81
CA ALA A 72 10.05 5.62 -3.12
C ALA A 72 11.35 5.92 -3.91
N GLU A 73 11.50 5.46 -5.15
CA GLU A 73 12.72 5.75 -5.94
C GLU A 73 12.86 7.27 -6.22
N PRO A 74 14.04 7.87 -5.94
CA PRO A 74 14.36 9.22 -6.44
C PRO A 74 14.34 9.28 -7.96
N ALA A 75 13.87 10.41 -8.51
CA ALA A 75 13.66 10.58 -9.94
C ALA A 75 14.92 10.26 -10.77
N THR A 76 14.75 9.56 -11.90
CA THR A 76 15.83 9.23 -12.85
C THR A 76 16.13 10.38 -13.83
N ARG A 77 15.64 11.58 -13.54
CA ARG A 77 15.63 12.74 -14.44
C ARG A 77 16.79 13.72 -14.22
N GLU A 78 17.63 13.52 -13.20
CA GLU A 78 18.81 14.36 -12.94
C GLU A 78 20.12 13.55 -13.05
N GLY A 79 20.78 13.70 -14.20
CA GLY A 79 22.17 13.30 -14.42
C GLY A 79 22.48 11.79 -14.29
N PRO A 80 23.78 11.43 -14.32
CA PRO A 80 24.23 10.08 -14.00
C PRO A 80 23.98 9.79 -12.50
N ARG A 81 23.26 8.72 -12.18
CA ARG A 81 23.17 8.20 -10.79
C ARG A 81 24.54 7.72 -10.31
N THR A 82 25.33 8.60 -9.68
CA THR A 82 26.53 8.17 -8.97
C THR A 82 26.13 7.37 -7.72
N PRO A 83 26.72 6.20 -7.45
CA PRO A 83 26.21 5.26 -6.44
C PRO A 83 26.34 5.74 -4.98
N ASN A 84 27.02 6.87 -4.75
CA ASN A 84 27.23 7.48 -3.43
C ASN A 84 26.61 8.88 -3.29
N TYR A 85 25.74 9.34 -4.20
CA TYR A 85 25.09 10.64 -4.07
C TYR A 85 24.14 10.68 -2.86
N LYS A 86 24.55 11.36 -1.80
CA LYS A 86 23.69 11.79 -0.70
C LYS A 86 23.23 13.23 -0.98
N PRO A 87 21.94 13.50 -1.21
CA PRO A 87 21.47 14.88 -1.31
C PRO A 87 21.67 15.57 0.05
N ALA A 88 22.37 16.70 0.05
CA ALA A 88 22.60 17.47 1.26
C ALA A 88 21.27 18.04 1.77
N GLY A 89 20.88 17.69 3.00
CA GLY A 89 19.63 18.14 3.61
C GLY A 89 19.65 19.65 3.88
N VAL A 90 19.08 20.45 2.98
CA VAL A 90 18.82 21.86 3.27
C VAL A 90 17.72 21.93 4.33
N ALA A 91 18.00 22.64 5.43
CA ALA A 91 17.00 22.96 6.45
C ALA A 91 15.94 23.90 5.84
N ARG A 92 14.72 23.39 5.70
CA ARG A 92 13.52 24.12 5.26
C ARG A 92 12.36 23.77 6.18
N LEU A 93 11.29 24.56 6.14
CA LEU A 93 10.07 24.25 6.89
C LEU A 93 9.52 22.88 6.49
N ALA A 94 8.98 22.17 7.49
CA ALA A 94 8.32 20.89 7.31
C ALA A 94 6.95 20.90 8.00
N ASN A 95 5.97 20.28 7.35
CA ASN A 95 4.59 20.21 7.82
C ASN A 95 4.18 18.73 7.91
N PRO A 96 4.00 18.16 9.12
CA PRO A 96 3.58 16.77 9.29
C PRO A 96 2.30 16.39 8.51
N ARG A 97 1.38 17.34 8.33
CA ARG A 97 0.10 17.17 7.60
C ARG A 97 0.21 17.47 6.09
N GLY A 98 1.32 18.04 5.64
CA GLY A 98 1.58 18.42 4.24
C GLY A 98 2.52 17.47 3.49
N THR A 99 2.75 17.75 2.20
CA THR A 99 3.79 17.10 1.39
C THR A 99 5.17 17.61 1.82
N ASN A 100 6.03 16.73 2.32
CA ASN A 100 7.41 17.08 2.71
C ASN A 100 8.46 16.66 1.66
N ALA A 101 8.04 16.09 0.54
CA ALA A 101 8.93 15.80 -0.60
C ALA A 101 9.43 17.08 -1.29
N MET A 102 10.45 16.93 -2.13
CA MET A 102 10.81 17.94 -3.14
C MET A 102 10.33 17.43 -4.50
N LEU A 103 9.31 18.06 -5.08
CA LEU A 103 8.65 17.51 -6.27
C LEU A 103 9.20 18.10 -7.57
N LEU A 104 9.52 17.25 -8.54
CA LEU A 104 9.79 17.68 -9.90
C LEU A 104 8.48 17.76 -10.69
N SER A 105 8.26 18.86 -11.41
CA SER A 105 7.20 19.00 -12.40
C SER A 105 7.35 17.96 -13.51
N PRO A 106 6.40 17.03 -13.72
CA PRO A 106 6.54 15.97 -14.72
C PRO A 106 6.73 16.45 -16.15
N GLU A 107 6.21 17.63 -16.49
CA GLU A 107 6.35 18.19 -17.84
C GLU A 107 7.58 19.11 -17.94
N THR A 108 7.72 20.10 -17.05
CA THR A 108 8.79 21.12 -17.17
C THR A 108 10.09 20.78 -16.44
N SER A 109 10.14 19.69 -15.66
CA SER A 109 11.24 19.36 -14.73
C SER A 109 11.62 20.46 -13.72
N ARG A 110 10.82 21.53 -13.61
CA ARG A 110 10.98 22.55 -12.57
C ARG A 110 10.80 21.94 -11.19
N LEU A 111 11.73 22.27 -10.28
CA LEU A 111 11.64 21.91 -8.87
C LEU A 111 10.54 22.74 -8.18
N ILE A 112 9.64 22.04 -7.49
CA ILE A 112 8.59 22.57 -6.63
C ILE A 112 8.96 22.19 -5.20
N ALA A 113 9.05 23.20 -4.33
CA ALA A 113 9.22 23.04 -2.90
C ALA A 113 7.88 23.32 -2.19
N PRO A 114 7.70 22.87 -0.93
CA PRO A 114 6.66 23.42 -0.06
C PRO A 114 6.82 24.93 0.02
N ARG A 115 5.71 25.66 0.06
CA ARG A 115 5.70 27.10 0.34
C ARG A 115 5.82 27.31 1.85
N ASP A 116 6.44 28.41 2.25
CA ASP A 116 6.51 28.84 3.65
C ASP A 116 5.19 29.50 4.14
N ASP A 117 4.08 29.30 3.40
CA ASP A 117 2.73 29.85 3.59
C ASP A 117 2.02 29.32 4.86
N ALA A 118 2.77 28.97 5.91
CA ALA A 118 2.26 28.75 7.25
C ALA A 118 1.87 30.08 7.89
N GLN A 119 0.80 30.69 7.39
CA GLN A 119 0.19 31.88 7.98
C GLN A 119 -0.05 31.62 9.48
N PRO A 120 0.57 32.39 10.39
CA PRO A 120 0.48 32.10 11.81
C PRO A 120 -0.98 32.19 12.27
N PRO A 121 -1.40 31.35 13.25
CA PRO A 121 -2.74 31.45 13.80
C PRO A 121 -2.98 32.87 14.33
N PRO A 122 -4.21 33.41 14.23
CA PRO A 122 -4.50 34.77 14.67
C PRO A 122 -4.08 34.94 16.13
N PRO A 123 -3.44 36.08 16.48
CA PRO A 123 -2.80 36.24 17.78
C PRO A 123 -3.82 36.07 18.91
N PRO A 124 -3.50 35.32 19.98
CA PRO A 124 -4.45 35.06 21.05
C PRO A 124 -4.89 36.38 21.70
N SER A 125 -6.20 36.54 21.89
CA SER A 125 -6.81 37.70 22.53
C SER A 125 -6.18 37.96 23.91
N LYS A 126 -5.43 39.07 24.02
CA LYS A 126 -4.63 39.54 25.16
C LYS A 126 -4.82 38.76 26.48
N GLY A 127 -4.02 37.72 26.70
CA GLY A 127 -4.20 36.80 27.83
C GLY A 127 -2.91 36.18 28.40
N ARG A 128 -2.14 36.98 29.15
CA ARG A 128 -1.03 36.58 30.07
C ARG A 128 0.22 35.93 29.41
N PRO A 129 1.46 36.29 29.83
CA PRO A 129 2.69 35.75 29.21
C PRO A 129 3.02 34.33 29.69
N GLY A 130 2.42 33.32 29.06
CA GLY A 130 2.91 31.93 29.11
C GLY A 130 4.03 31.74 28.07
N LYS A 131 5.20 31.24 28.48
CA LYS A 131 6.39 31.13 27.61
C LYS A 131 6.37 29.84 26.75
N THR A 132 5.32 29.66 25.95
CA THR A 132 5.22 28.54 24.99
C THR A 132 6.06 28.82 23.75
N THR A 133 7.30 28.35 23.73
CA THR A 133 8.13 28.33 22.52
C THR A 133 7.57 27.33 21.51
N THR A 134 6.86 27.81 20.49
CA THR A 134 6.54 27.01 19.30
C THR A 134 7.82 26.76 18.50
N THR A 135 8.49 25.65 18.80
CA THR A 135 9.64 25.18 18.01
C THR A 135 9.20 24.94 16.57
N THR A 136 9.89 25.58 15.62
CA THR A 136 9.56 25.46 14.20
C THR A 136 10.09 24.15 13.64
N THR A 137 9.21 23.20 13.33
CA THR A 137 9.57 21.92 12.71
C THR A 137 10.23 22.12 11.34
N THR A 138 11.38 21.48 11.12
CA THR A 138 12.16 21.56 9.87
C THR A 138 12.44 20.17 9.29
N THR A 139 12.88 20.11 8.04
CA THR A 139 13.39 18.86 7.43
C THR A 139 14.56 18.20 8.18
N GLN A 140 15.29 18.95 9.01
CA GLN A 140 16.37 18.43 9.84
C GLN A 140 15.87 17.83 11.16
N THR A 141 14.72 18.30 11.67
CA THR A 141 14.19 17.91 13.00
C THR A 141 12.96 17.00 12.94
N LEU A 142 12.22 16.98 11.82
CA LEU A 142 10.93 16.29 11.64
C LEU A 142 10.95 14.82 12.09
N LEU A 143 12.00 14.06 11.74
CA LEU A 143 12.10 12.65 12.13
C LEU A 143 12.33 12.49 13.64
N GLN A 144 13.16 13.33 14.26
CA GLN A 144 13.41 13.27 15.70
C GLN A 144 12.15 13.66 16.47
N GLU A 145 11.51 14.78 16.12
CA GLU A 145 10.24 15.21 16.70
C GLU A 145 9.14 14.13 16.58
N ALA A 146 9.11 13.41 15.45
CA ALA A 146 8.18 12.30 15.24
C ALA A 146 8.52 11.06 16.10
N CYS A 147 9.80 10.70 16.21
CA CYS A 147 10.24 9.61 17.10
C CYS A 147 9.95 9.93 18.58
N ASP A 148 10.30 11.13 19.03
CA ASP A 148 10.05 11.60 20.40
C ASP A 148 8.54 11.65 20.71
N HIS A 149 7.72 12.04 19.73
CA HIS A 149 6.27 11.97 19.82
C HIS A 149 5.78 10.53 19.98
N LEU A 150 6.25 9.60 19.14
CA LEU A 150 5.86 8.19 19.17
C LEU A 150 6.18 7.54 20.52
N ILE A 151 7.39 7.75 21.05
CA ILE A 151 7.83 7.25 22.37
C ILE A 151 6.93 7.83 23.47
N ARG A 152 6.72 9.15 23.49
CA ARG A 152 5.87 9.83 24.48
C ARG A 152 4.39 9.41 24.43
N VAL A 153 3.93 8.83 23.32
CA VAL A 153 2.56 8.29 23.17
C VAL A 153 2.47 6.83 23.63
N ASP A 154 3.49 6.03 23.33
CA ASP A 154 3.58 4.61 23.71
C ASP A 154 5.07 4.21 23.82
N GLU A 155 5.57 4.05 25.05
CA GLU A 155 7.00 3.84 25.33
C GLU A 155 7.57 2.60 24.62
N ARG A 156 6.71 1.63 24.29
CA ARG A 156 7.04 0.41 23.53
C ARG A 156 7.48 0.69 22.09
N MET A 157 7.34 1.94 21.61
CA MET A 157 7.94 2.42 20.37
C MET A 157 9.47 2.61 20.46
N ARG A 158 10.04 2.78 21.67
CA ARG A 158 11.49 2.98 21.87
C ARG A 158 12.36 1.89 21.23
N PRO A 159 12.21 0.58 21.56
CA PRO A 159 13.04 -0.47 20.97
C PRO A 159 12.86 -0.59 19.45
N LEU A 160 11.70 -0.21 18.90
CA LEU A 160 11.48 -0.15 17.45
C LEU A 160 12.29 0.97 16.80
N ILE A 161 12.29 2.16 17.41
CA ILE A 161 13.00 3.34 16.93
C ILE A 161 14.52 3.17 17.02
N GLU A 162 15.02 2.67 18.16
CA GLU A 162 16.45 2.44 18.39
C GLU A 162 17.02 1.36 17.46
N LYS A 163 16.22 0.35 17.10
CA LYS A 163 16.63 -0.71 16.17
C LYS A 163 16.49 -0.33 14.69
N HIS A 164 15.54 0.54 14.33
CA HIS A 164 15.19 0.80 12.92
C HIS A 164 15.09 2.30 12.60
N THR A 165 16.15 2.87 12.02
CA THR A 165 16.16 4.26 11.53
C THR A 165 15.34 4.44 10.25
N CYS A 166 14.36 5.35 10.27
CA CYS A 166 13.49 5.58 9.11
C CYS A 166 14.10 6.54 8.07
N ARG A 167 14.96 6.03 7.17
CA ARG A 167 15.58 6.81 6.07
C ARG A 167 14.56 7.56 5.19
N VAL A 168 13.31 7.09 5.07
CA VAL A 168 12.28 7.76 4.24
C VAL A 168 12.07 9.21 4.66
N PHE A 169 12.04 9.46 5.97
CA PHE A 169 11.74 10.75 6.58
C PHE A 169 12.98 11.41 7.21
N SER A 170 14.17 10.82 7.05
CA SER A 170 15.43 11.45 7.47
C SER A 170 15.74 12.67 6.58
N PRO A 171 16.66 13.56 6.99
CA PRO A 171 16.94 14.79 6.24
C PRO A 171 17.38 14.53 4.79
N GLU A 172 18.10 13.43 4.54
CA GLU A 172 18.47 12.98 3.20
C GLU A 172 17.23 12.47 2.42
N GLY A 173 16.36 11.69 3.07
CA GLY A 173 15.12 11.19 2.48
C GLY A 173 14.10 12.29 2.15
N LEU A 174 14.13 13.41 2.87
CA LEU A 174 13.35 14.61 2.58
C LEU A 174 14.01 15.55 1.55
N ALA A 175 15.32 15.37 1.28
CA ALA A 175 16.04 16.04 0.21
C ALA A 175 16.02 15.26 -1.12
N GLU A 176 15.44 14.05 -1.14
CA GLU A 176 15.20 13.29 -2.36
C GLU A 176 14.18 14.00 -3.27
N LYS A 177 14.58 14.23 -4.52
CA LYS A 177 13.69 14.75 -5.56
C LYS A 177 12.83 13.63 -6.13
N VAL A 178 11.52 13.82 -6.07
CA VAL A 178 10.52 12.85 -6.54
C VAL A 178 9.79 13.44 -7.74
N ASP A 179 9.76 12.72 -8.85
CA ASP A 179 8.86 13.02 -9.96
C ASP A 179 7.56 12.23 -9.74
N PRO A 180 6.40 12.89 -9.53
CA PRO A 180 5.14 12.19 -9.27
C PRO A 180 4.71 11.25 -10.39
N PHE A 181 4.97 11.61 -11.65
CA PHE A 181 4.58 10.79 -12.79
C PHE A 181 5.46 9.54 -12.90
N GLU A 182 6.79 9.70 -12.70
CA GLU A 182 7.70 8.55 -12.62
C GLU A 182 7.35 7.62 -11.46
N SER A 183 7.15 8.14 -10.25
CA SER A 183 6.87 7.35 -9.04
C SER A 183 5.57 6.55 -9.17
N ILE A 184 4.47 7.21 -9.56
CA ILE A 184 3.16 6.55 -9.72
C ILE A 184 3.21 5.54 -10.88
N THR A 185 3.84 5.89 -12.01
CA THR A 185 3.99 4.95 -13.15
C THR A 185 4.85 3.74 -12.77
N SER A 186 5.94 3.94 -12.04
CA SER A 186 6.79 2.86 -11.52
C SER A 186 6.01 1.95 -10.56
N GLY A 187 5.10 2.53 -9.76
CA GLY A 187 4.12 1.79 -8.95
C GLY A 187 3.19 0.91 -9.79
N ILE A 188 2.56 1.46 -10.84
CA ILE A 188 1.68 0.71 -11.76
C ILE A 188 2.45 -0.42 -12.48
N ILE A 189 3.67 -0.14 -12.96
CA ILE A 189 4.56 -1.14 -13.57
C ILE A 189 4.83 -2.30 -12.59
N SER A 190 5.02 -2.01 -11.31
CA SER A 190 5.36 -3.00 -10.27
C SER A 190 4.20 -3.89 -9.82
N GLN A 191 2.95 -3.54 -10.09
CA GLN A 191 1.79 -4.33 -9.66
C GLN A 191 1.86 -5.78 -10.18
N GLN A 192 1.73 -6.77 -9.29
CA GLN A 192 1.63 -8.20 -9.62
C GLN A 192 2.83 -8.79 -10.40
N VAL A 193 4.02 -8.19 -10.29
CA VAL A 193 5.28 -8.70 -10.88
C VAL A 193 6.43 -8.68 -9.86
N SER A 194 7.53 -9.39 -10.14
CA SER A 194 8.73 -9.31 -9.31
C SER A 194 9.46 -7.97 -9.51
N GLY A 195 10.24 -7.53 -8.50
CA GLY A 195 11.00 -6.27 -8.62
C GLY A 195 12.00 -6.28 -9.79
N ALA A 196 12.59 -7.43 -10.12
CA ALA A 196 13.46 -7.59 -11.29
C ALA A 196 12.69 -7.41 -12.61
N ALA A 197 11.47 -7.98 -12.71
CA ALA A 197 10.61 -7.79 -13.88
C ALA A 197 10.12 -6.33 -13.98
N ALA A 198 9.72 -5.72 -12.86
CA ALA A 198 9.33 -4.31 -12.80
C ALA A 198 10.46 -3.39 -13.29
N LYS A 199 11.70 -3.61 -12.83
CA LYS A 199 12.89 -2.86 -13.28
C LYS A 199 13.16 -3.08 -14.77
N SER A 200 13.06 -4.30 -15.28
CA SER A 200 13.21 -4.58 -16.72
C SER A 200 12.17 -3.84 -17.56
N ILE A 201 10.90 -3.84 -17.14
CA ILE A 201 9.81 -3.13 -17.83
C ILE A 201 9.99 -1.61 -17.73
N LYS A 202 10.36 -1.05 -16.56
CA LYS A 202 10.65 0.39 -16.38
C LYS A 202 11.78 0.85 -17.31
N ASN A 203 12.87 0.08 -17.39
CA ASN A 203 13.99 0.40 -18.29
C ASN A 203 13.54 0.37 -19.76
N LYS A 204 12.86 -0.68 -20.21
CA LYS A 204 12.35 -0.79 -21.59
C LYS A 204 11.36 0.34 -21.92
N PHE A 205 10.49 0.71 -20.97
CA PHE A 205 9.54 1.81 -21.12
C PHE A 205 10.25 3.15 -21.31
N ALA A 206 11.30 3.44 -20.54
CA ALA A 206 12.11 4.64 -20.74
C ALA A 206 12.85 4.63 -22.10
N MET A 207 13.36 3.46 -22.52
CA MET A 207 14.05 3.31 -23.81
C MET A 207 13.17 3.63 -25.03
N LEU A 208 11.83 3.46 -24.95
CA LEU A 208 10.91 3.86 -26.03
C LEU A 208 10.99 5.36 -26.38
N PHE A 209 11.52 6.19 -25.48
CA PHE A 209 11.59 7.65 -25.62
C PHE A 209 13.03 8.19 -25.68
N ALA A 210 14.03 7.30 -25.50
CA ALA A 210 15.44 7.67 -25.38
C ALA A 210 16.06 8.17 -26.69
N ALA A 211 15.50 7.80 -27.84
CA ALA A 211 15.94 8.25 -29.17
C ALA A 211 15.63 9.75 -29.47
N THR A 212 15.47 10.58 -28.44
CA THR A 212 15.22 12.03 -28.55
C THR A 212 16.15 12.86 -27.66
N SER A 213 17.32 12.30 -27.30
CA SER A 213 18.37 12.94 -26.50
C SER A 213 19.73 12.35 -26.87
N ASP A 214 20.67 13.19 -27.31
CA ASP A 214 21.99 12.78 -27.78
C ASP A 214 22.95 12.39 -26.63
N GLY A 215 23.78 11.37 -26.88
CA GLY A 215 24.90 10.95 -26.01
C GLY A 215 24.59 9.81 -25.02
N ASP A 216 25.65 9.20 -24.47
CA ASP A 216 25.65 7.97 -23.66
C ASP A 216 25.04 8.09 -22.24
N ALA A 217 24.07 8.98 -22.05
CA ALA A 217 23.32 9.09 -20.80
C ALA A 217 22.32 7.94 -20.64
N ALA A 218 22.11 7.48 -19.41
CA ALA A 218 21.08 6.50 -19.10
C ALA A 218 19.67 7.05 -19.47
N PRO A 219 18.76 6.21 -20.02
CA PRO A 219 17.50 6.69 -20.57
C PRO A 219 16.60 7.34 -19.52
N ARG A 220 16.38 8.65 -19.67
CA ARG A 220 15.57 9.51 -18.79
C ARG A 220 14.10 9.10 -18.81
N PHE A 221 13.43 9.16 -17.65
CA PHE A 221 11.99 8.88 -17.59
C PHE A 221 11.17 9.89 -18.43
N PRO A 222 10.28 9.43 -19.33
CA PRO A 222 9.63 10.27 -20.34
C PRO A 222 8.69 11.33 -19.75
N HIS A 223 8.38 12.34 -20.55
CA HIS A 223 7.38 13.37 -20.23
C HIS A 223 5.96 12.82 -20.43
N PRO A 224 4.99 13.19 -19.57
CA PRO A 224 3.62 12.70 -19.71
C PRO A 224 3.01 13.12 -21.05
N SER A 225 3.36 14.30 -21.60
CA SER A 225 3.00 14.67 -22.98
C SER A 225 3.38 13.60 -24.02
N LYS A 226 4.65 13.15 -24.04
CA LYS A 226 5.14 12.09 -24.92
C LYS A 226 4.41 10.76 -24.69
N VAL A 227 4.18 10.38 -23.43
CA VAL A 227 3.49 9.11 -23.09
C VAL A 227 2.02 9.14 -23.49
N ALA A 228 1.31 10.25 -23.27
CA ALA A 228 -0.10 10.42 -23.64
C ALA A 228 -0.32 10.37 -25.16
N ALA A 229 0.63 10.91 -25.93
CA ALA A 229 0.59 10.88 -27.40
C ALA A 229 1.04 9.54 -28.03
N THR A 230 1.54 8.59 -27.24
CA THR A 230 2.09 7.32 -27.76
C THR A 230 1.00 6.24 -27.86
N PRO A 231 0.88 5.50 -28.99
CA PRO A 231 -0.07 4.39 -29.14
C PRO A 231 0.11 3.29 -28.08
N LEU A 232 -1.00 2.66 -27.67
CA LEU A 232 -0.99 1.61 -26.64
C LEU A 232 -0.18 0.38 -27.08
N GLU A 233 -0.19 0.10 -28.38
CA GLU A 233 0.57 -0.95 -29.06
C GLU A 233 2.08 -0.75 -28.82
N THR A 234 2.55 0.47 -29.04
CA THR A 234 3.94 0.88 -28.80
C THR A 234 4.29 0.80 -27.32
N LEU A 235 3.45 1.32 -26.42
CA LEU A 235 3.67 1.23 -24.97
C LEU A 235 3.76 -0.23 -24.49
N ARG A 236 2.98 -1.15 -25.08
CA ARG A 236 3.02 -2.58 -24.74
C ARG A 236 4.32 -3.28 -25.16
N THR A 237 5.06 -2.78 -26.14
CA THR A 237 6.36 -3.38 -26.53
C THR A 237 7.39 -3.39 -25.39
N ALA A 238 7.27 -2.48 -24.42
CA ALA A 238 8.09 -2.47 -23.22
C ALA A 238 7.83 -3.65 -22.25
N GLY A 239 6.80 -4.47 -22.50
CA GLY A 239 6.34 -5.54 -21.60
C GLY A 239 5.17 -5.14 -20.69
N LEU A 240 4.47 -4.06 -21.01
CA LEU A 240 3.23 -3.69 -20.32
C LEU A 240 2.07 -4.60 -20.76
N SER A 241 1.20 -4.96 -19.82
CA SER A 241 -0.12 -5.50 -20.18
C SER A 241 -1.02 -4.39 -20.72
N GLN A 242 -2.02 -4.75 -21.52
CA GLN A 242 -3.02 -3.81 -22.07
C GLN A 242 -3.55 -2.83 -21.01
N ARG A 243 -4.03 -3.35 -19.88
CA ARG A 243 -4.52 -2.54 -18.76
C ARG A 243 -3.44 -1.59 -18.20
N LYS A 244 -2.20 -2.05 -17.99
CA LYS A 244 -1.12 -1.16 -17.51
C LYS A 244 -0.79 -0.06 -18.51
N ALA A 245 -0.74 -0.35 -19.81
CA ALA A 245 -0.53 0.66 -20.85
C ALA A 245 -1.64 1.73 -20.82
N GLU A 246 -2.91 1.31 -20.78
CA GLU A 246 -4.04 2.24 -20.68
C GLU A 246 -4.04 3.06 -19.38
N TYR A 247 -3.66 2.48 -18.24
CA TYR A 247 -3.59 3.17 -16.95
C TYR A 247 -2.48 4.24 -16.96
N ILE A 248 -1.33 3.92 -17.56
CA ILE A 248 -0.17 4.81 -17.64
C ILE A 248 -0.41 5.94 -18.65
N GLN A 249 -1.00 5.64 -19.81
CA GLN A 249 -1.41 6.65 -20.79
C GLN A 249 -2.50 7.58 -20.22
N GLY A 250 -3.48 7.03 -19.50
CA GLY A 250 -4.52 7.81 -18.82
C GLY A 250 -3.98 8.70 -17.69
N LEU A 251 -3.04 8.18 -16.88
CA LEU A 251 -2.32 8.98 -15.89
C LEU A 251 -1.52 10.11 -16.56
N ALA A 252 -0.84 9.82 -17.66
CA ALA A 252 -0.08 10.80 -18.43
C ALA A 252 -0.98 11.94 -18.94
N ALA A 253 -2.13 11.61 -19.55
CA ALA A 253 -3.11 12.60 -20.02
C ALA A 253 -3.63 13.52 -18.89
N ARG A 254 -3.82 12.99 -17.68
CA ARG A 254 -4.21 13.79 -16.49
C ARG A 254 -3.11 14.74 -16.00
N PHE A 255 -1.83 14.41 -16.21
CA PHE A 255 -0.72 15.35 -15.99
C PHE A 255 -0.58 16.37 -17.12
N THR A 256 -0.70 15.95 -18.38
CA THR A 256 -0.61 16.84 -19.56
C THR A 256 -1.72 17.89 -19.59
N SER A 257 -2.92 17.55 -19.10
CA SER A 257 -4.05 18.48 -18.95
C SER A 257 -4.01 19.33 -17.67
N GLY A 258 -3.05 19.10 -16.77
CA GLY A 258 -2.88 19.86 -15.53
C GLY A 258 -3.86 19.50 -14.39
N GLU A 259 -4.78 18.57 -14.60
CA GLU A 259 -5.71 18.08 -13.55
C GLU A 259 -4.96 17.45 -12.36
N LEU A 260 -3.85 16.77 -12.69
CA LEU A 260 -2.77 16.41 -11.77
C LEU A 260 -1.53 17.27 -12.09
N SER A 261 -0.89 17.79 -11.05
CA SER A 261 0.36 18.55 -11.19
C SER A 261 1.22 18.41 -9.94
N ALA A 262 2.53 18.65 -10.05
CA ALA A 262 3.41 18.68 -8.88
C ALA A 262 2.99 19.75 -7.86
N GLN A 263 2.52 20.92 -8.33
CA GLN A 263 2.05 21.99 -7.45
C GLN A 263 0.77 21.58 -6.68
N MET A 264 -0.19 20.94 -7.33
CA MET A 264 -1.39 20.43 -6.65
C MET A 264 -1.02 19.36 -5.61
N LEU A 265 -0.15 18.40 -5.96
CA LEU A 265 0.31 17.37 -5.02
C LEU A 265 1.15 17.94 -3.86
N GLN A 266 1.77 19.10 -4.04
CA GLN A 266 2.51 19.84 -3.02
C GLN A 266 1.57 20.59 -2.06
N ASP A 267 0.64 21.38 -2.61
CA ASP A 267 -0.14 22.37 -1.86
C ASP A 267 -1.46 21.82 -1.28
N ALA A 268 -2.09 20.83 -1.93
CA ALA A 268 -3.45 20.41 -1.59
C ALA A 268 -3.56 19.58 -0.29
N PRO A 269 -4.71 19.63 0.42
CA PRO A 269 -4.97 18.79 1.59
C PRO A 269 -5.00 17.29 1.21
N TYR A 270 -4.76 16.43 2.20
CA TYR A 270 -4.59 14.99 1.94
C TYR A 270 -5.81 14.35 1.28
N ASP A 271 -7.03 14.71 1.71
CA ASP A 271 -8.27 14.14 1.15
C ASP A 271 -8.50 14.52 -0.32
N GLU A 272 -8.08 15.70 -0.76
CA GLU A 272 -8.16 16.10 -2.17
C GLU A 272 -7.14 15.33 -3.02
N VAL A 273 -5.89 15.23 -2.54
CA VAL A 273 -4.85 14.41 -3.19
C VAL A 273 -5.28 12.95 -3.29
N LEU A 274 -5.87 12.41 -2.23
CA LEU A 274 -6.41 11.06 -2.17
C LEU A 274 -7.55 10.88 -3.18
N ALA A 275 -8.51 11.79 -3.24
CA ALA A 275 -9.63 11.74 -4.18
C ALA A 275 -9.19 11.84 -5.65
N LYS A 276 -8.33 12.81 -5.98
CA LYS A 276 -7.79 13.00 -7.34
C LYS A 276 -6.97 11.80 -7.82
N LEU A 277 -6.15 11.20 -6.95
CA LEU A 277 -5.36 10.02 -7.31
C LEU A 277 -6.22 8.74 -7.35
N LEU A 278 -7.26 8.60 -6.52
CA LEU A 278 -8.24 7.50 -6.62
C LEU A 278 -9.05 7.53 -7.92
N ALA A 279 -9.24 8.70 -8.54
CA ALA A 279 -9.88 8.81 -9.85
C ALA A 279 -9.00 8.26 -11.00
N VAL A 280 -7.71 8.00 -10.78
CA VAL A 280 -6.82 7.38 -11.78
C VAL A 280 -7.11 5.88 -11.85
N ARG A 281 -7.78 5.44 -12.94
CA ARG A 281 -8.02 4.02 -13.21
C ARG A 281 -6.70 3.25 -13.21
N GLY A 282 -6.55 2.33 -12.26
CA GLY A 282 -5.31 1.57 -12.03
C GLY A 282 -4.65 1.83 -10.68
N LEU A 283 -5.03 2.90 -9.97
CA LEU A 283 -4.63 3.15 -8.58
C LEU A 283 -5.75 2.72 -7.63
N GLY A 284 -5.44 1.81 -6.70
CA GLY A 284 -6.30 1.53 -5.56
C GLY A 284 -5.89 2.38 -4.34
N ARG A 285 -6.79 2.52 -3.35
CA ARG A 285 -6.55 3.27 -2.10
C ARG A 285 -5.18 3.00 -1.48
N TRP A 286 -4.80 1.73 -1.33
CA TRP A 286 -3.48 1.33 -0.84
C TRP A 286 -2.32 1.94 -1.64
N SER A 287 -2.37 1.93 -2.98
CA SER A 287 -1.31 2.51 -3.82
C SER A 287 -1.21 4.03 -3.67
N VAL A 288 -2.35 4.70 -3.46
CA VAL A 288 -2.41 6.15 -3.21
C VAL A 288 -1.88 6.49 -1.82
N GLU A 289 -2.22 5.69 -0.80
CA GLU A 289 -1.67 5.80 0.56
C GLU A 289 -0.15 5.58 0.57
N MET A 290 0.36 4.57 -0.14
CA MET A 290 1.80 4.35 -0.28
C MET A 290 2.48 5.51 -1.02
N PHE A 291 1.88 6.05 -2.09
CA PHE A 291 2.44 7.21 -2.78
C PHE A 291 2.44 8.47 -1.89
N ALA A 292 1.37 8.73 -1.14
CA ALA A 292 1.31 9.88 -0.23
C ALA A 292 2.32 9.76 0.92
N CYS A 293 2.51 8.55 1.46
CA CYS A 293 3.46 8.27 2.52
C CYS A 293 4.92 8.32 2.05
N PHE A 294 5.25 7.68 0.91
CA PHE A 294 6.65 7.45 0.49
C PHE A 294 7.12 8.32 -0.67
N GLY A 295 6.23 8.71 -1.58
CA GLY A 295 6.53 9.64 -2.67
C GLY A 295 6.34 11.11 -2.27
N LEU A 296 5.22 11.45 -1.62
CA LEU A 296 4.94 12.81 -1.12
C LEU A 296 5.51 13.08 0.28
N LYS A 297 6.04 12.06 0.95
CA LYS A 297 6.65 12.15 2.29
C LYS A 297 5.70 12.79 3.34
N ARG A 298 4.39 12.51 3.26
CA ARG A 298 3.40 13.00 4.24
C ARG A 298 3.50 12.18 5.53
N MET A 299 3.56 12.83 6.70
CA MET A 299 3.75 12.12 7.98
C MET A 299 2.45 11.58 8.59
N ASP A 300 1.28 12.05 8.14
CA ASP A 300 -0.02 11.65 8.70
C ASP A 300 -0.89 10.85 7.70
N VAL A 301 -0.37 9.73 7.19
CA VAL A 301 -1.08 8.79 6.30
C VAL A 301 -1.13 7.41 6.96
N PHE A 302 -2.28 6.74 6.88
CA PHE A 302 -2.46 5.41 7.49
C PHE A 302 -3.27 4.46 6.60
N SER A 303 -2.72 3.28 6.29
CA SER A 303 -3.37 2.29 5.43
C SER A 303 -4.04 1.17 6.23
N LEU A 304 -5.33 1.35 6.51
CA LEU A 304 -6.17 0.34 7.18
C LEU A 304 -6.27 -0.98 6.37
N GLY A 305 -6.09 -0.90 5.04
CA GLY A 305 -6.16 -2.03 4.13
C GLY A 305 -4.87 -2.86 3.99
N ASP A 306 -3.75 -2.41 4.57
CA ASP A 306 -2.48 -3.13 4.46
C ASP A 306 -2.42 -4.31 5.44
N LEU A 307 -2.34 -5.54 4.90
CA LEU A 307 -2.29 -6.77 5.68
C LEU A 307 -0.98 -6.92 6.49
N GLY A 308 0.10 -6.23 6.10
CA GLY A 308 1.33 -6.13 6.87
C GLY A 308 1.19 -5.21 8.08
N VAL A 309 0.58 -4.03 7.90
CA VAL A 309 0.28 -3.09 8.99
C VAL A 309 -0.72 -3.72 9.96
N GLN A 310 -1.80 -4.35 9.48
CA GLN A 310 -2.73 -5.10 10.33
C GLN A 310 -2.04 -6.17 11.16
N ARG A 311 -1.11 -6.93 10.56
CA ARG A 311 -0.35 -7.98 11.25
C ARG A 311 0.57 -7.39 12.31
N GLY A 312 1.27 -6.30 11.97
CA GLY A 312 2.12 -5.54 12.89
C GLY A 312 1.35 -4.98 14.07
N MET A 313 0.23 -4.28 13.84
CA MET A 313 -0.60 -3.75 14.92
C MET A 313 -1.17 -4.86 15.82
N ALA A 314 -1.49 -6.03 15.28
CA ALA A 314 -1.89 -7.18 16.08
C ALA A 314 -0.74 -7.65 17.00
N ALA A 315 0.49 -7.78 16.50
CA ALA A 315 1.66 -8.12 17.31
C ALA A 315 1.97 -7.03 18.36
N PHE A 316 1.95 -5.74 17.98
CA PHE A 316 2.15 -4.60 18.89
C PHE A 316 1.05 -4.47 19.96
N ALA A 317 -0.14 -5.04 19.71
CA ALA A 317 -1.22 -5.18 20.69
C ALA A 317 -1.22 -6.54 21.42
N GLY A 318 -0.06 -7.22 21.50
CA GLY A 318 0.12 -8.47 22.24
C GLY A 318 -0.59 -9.69 21.66
N ARG A 319 -1.18 -9.61 20.45
CA ARG A 319 -1.99 -10.68 19.88
C ARG A 319 -1.11 -11.73 19.18
N ASP A 320 -1.33 -13.00 19.50
CA ASP A 320 -0.69 -14.13 18.83
C ASP A 320 -1.10 -14.20 17.35
N VAL A 321 -0.23 -13.67 16.48
CA VAL A 321 -0.39 -13.63 15.02
C VAL A 321 -0.48 -15.03 14.41
N ALA A 322 0.20 -16.04 14.98
CA ALA A 322 0.18 -17.40 14.48
C ALA A 322 -1.19 -18.07 14.72
N LYS A 323 -1.80 -17.84 15.89
CA LYS A 323 -3.18 -18.26 16.22
C LYS A 323 -4.24 -17.47 15.43
N LEU A 324 -3.95 -16.24 15.00
CA LEU A 324 -4.85 -15.50 14.09
C LEU A 324 -4.82 -16.08 12.66
N ARG A 325 -3.64 -16.47 12.16
CA ARG A 325 -3.46 -17.03 10.80
C ARG A 325 -4.14 -18.39 10.60
N SER A 326 -4.39 -19.17 11.66
CA SER A 326 -5.02 -20.49 11.57
C SER A 326 -6.56 -20.48 11.58
N LYS A 327 -7.19 -19.38 12.00
CA LYS A 327 -8.65 -19.19 11.93
C LYS A 327 -9.05 -18.78 10.52
N GLY A 328 -9.52 -19.73 9.71
CA GLY A 328 -9.83 -19.58 8.28
C GLY A 328 -11.03 -18.69 7.91
N GLY A 329 -11.15 -17.50 8.51
CA GLY A 329 -12.11 -16.47 8.12
C GLY A 329 -11.56 -15.51 7.06
N LYS A 330 -12.16 -14.31 6.94
CA LYS A 330 -11.58 -13.22 6.15
C LYS A 330 -10.21 -12.85 6.71
N TRP A 331 -9.20 -12.73 5.85
CA TRP A 331 -7.83 -12.34 6.20
C TRP A 331 -7.80 -10.95 6.84
N LYS A 332 -7.86 -10.88 8.17
CA LYS A 332 -7.86 -9.63 8.94
C LYS A 332 -7.31 -9.88 10.35
N TYR A 333 -6.16 -9.27 10.68
CA TYR A 333 -5.47 -9.51 11.96
C TYR A 333 -5.99 -8.60 13.10
N MET A 334 -6.52 -7.43 12.77
CA MET A 334 -7.03 -6.43 13.69
C MET A 334 -8.29 -5.78 13.08
N SER A 335 -9.27 -5.36 13.90
CA SER A 335 -10.48 -4.69 13.39
C SER A 335 -10.14 -3.30 12.83
N GLU A 336 -10.95 -2.75 11.92
CA GLU A 336 -10.68 -1.38 11.42
C GLU A 336 -10.89 -0.33 12.52
N GLN A 337 -11.82 -0.59 13.45
CA GLN A 337 -12.04 0.28 14.62
C GLN A 337 -10.88 0.19 15.62
N ASP A 338 -10.35 -1.02 15.86
CA ASP A 338 -9.15 -1.24 16.69
C ASP A 338 -7.94 -0.46 16.09
N MET A 339 -7.77 -0.54 14.76
CA MET A 339 -6.66 0.13 14.05
C MET A 339 -6.77 1.65 14.11
N VAL A 340 -7.96 2.21 13.95
CA VAL A 340 -8.19 3.66 14.08
C VAL A 340 -7.93 4.10 15.53
N ALA A 341 -8.55 3.44 16.51
CA ALA A 341 -8.41 3.79 17.93
C ALA A 341 -6.98 3.67 18.48
N LEU A 342 -6.14 2.82 17.88
CA LEU A 342 -4.71 2.73 18.20
C LEU A 342 -3.87 3.73 17.40
N SER A 343 -4.11 3.90 16.08
CA SER A 343 -3.27 4.77 15.24
C SER A 343 -3.52 6.27 15.45
N ASP A 344 -4.75 6.68 15.79
CA ASP A 344 -5.09 8.10 16.03
C ASP A 344 -4.33 8.72 17.21
N LYS A 345 -3.84 7.91 18.16
CA LYS A 345 -2.96 8.36 19.24
C LYS A 345 -1.64 8.97 18.73
N PHE A 346 -1.19 8.56 17.54
CA PHE A 346 0.08 8.94 16.94
C PHE A 346 -0.05 10.07 15.89
N VAL A 347 -1.19 10.78 15.83
CA VAL A 347 -1.37 11.98 14.97
C VAL A 347 -0.42 13.10 15.44
N PRO A 348 0.36 13.75 14.56
CA PRO A 348 0.31 13.74 13.09
C PRO A 348 1.45 12.92 12.42
N TYR A 349 1.87 11.82 13.03
CA TYR A 349 3.00 10.99 12.60
C TYR A 349 2.60 9.53 12.30
N ARG A 350 1.33 9.30 11.94
CA ARG A 350 0.77 7.96 11.64
C ARG A 350 1.53 7.21 10.53
N SER A 351 2.14 7.90 9.57
CA SER A 351 3.01 7.30 8.54
C SER A 351 4.26 6.64 9.12
N LEU A 352 4.87 7.26 10.13
CA LEU A 352 6.06 6.73 10.80
C LEU A 352 5.69 5.54 11.69
N PHE A 353 4.58 5.65 12.45
CA PHE A 353 4.02 4.53 13.20
C PHE A 353 3.70 3.34 12.28
N MET A 354 3.04 3.57 11.14
CA MET A 354 2.76 2.56 10.10
C MET A 354 4.05 1.88 9.59
N TRP A 355 5.11 2.64 9.36
CA TRP A 355 6.41 2.13 8.90
C TRP A 355 7.09 1.22 9.94
N TYR A 356 6.91 1.50 11.23
CA TYR A 356 7.35 0.63 12.33
C TYR A 356 6.50 -0.65 12.46
N MET A 357 5.19 -0.60 12.16
CA MET A 357 4.34 -1.79 12.23
C MET A 357 4.78 -2.91 11.26
N TRP A 358 5.40 -2.60 10.11
CA TRP A 358 5.99 -3.64 9.26
C TRP A 358 7.25 -4.31 9.86
N ARG A 359 7.85 -3.75 10.92
CA ARG A 359 9.12 -4.17 11.55
C ARG A 359 8.98 -4.68 12.98
N VAL A 360 7.77 -4.64 13.54
CA VAL A 360 7.55 -5.09 14.92
C VAL A 360 7.81 -6.58 15.10
N GLU A 361 7.53 -7.43 14.10
CA GLU A 361 7.90 -8.86 14.16
C GLU A 361 9.42 -9.11 14.09
N GLU A 362 10.22 -8.09 13.73
CA GLU A 362 11.69 -8.15 13.72
C GLU A 362 12.29 -7.70 15.07
N THR A 363 11.47 -7.32 16.05
CA THR A 363 11.89 -6.62 17.28
C THR A 363 11.09 -7.12 18.48
N ASP A 364 11.74 -7.51 19.58
CA ASP A 364 10.99 -7.85 20.78
C ASP A 364 10.45 -6.57 21.43
N VAL A 365 9.12 -6.46 21.50
CA VAL A 365 8.37 -5.40 22.17
C VAL A 365 7.51 -5.93 23.32
N SER A 366 7.63 -7.24 23.63
CA SER A 366 6.83 -7.92 24.65
C SER A 366 7.45 -7.85 26.06
N THR A 367 8.66 -7.33 26.17
CA THR A 367 9.43 -7.21 27.42
C THR A 367 9.15 -5.93 28.21
N MET A 368 8.16 -5.13 27.80
CA MET A 368 7.84 -3.81 28.37
C MET A 368 6.32 -3.60 28.53
N GLU A 369 5.63 -4.60 29.11
CA GLU A 369 4.24 -4.48 29.62
C GLU A 369 4.21 -3.89 31.05
#